data_AF-A0A530QK75-F1
#
_entry.id   AF-A0A530QK75-F1
#
_cell.length_a   1.000
_cell.length_b   1.000
_cell.length_c   1.000
_cell.angle_alpha   90.00
_cell.angle_beta   90.00
_cell.angle_gamma   90.00
#
_symmetry.space_group_name_H-M   'P 1'
#
loop_
_entity.id
_entity.type
_entity.pdbx_description
1 polymer ?
#
loop_
_entity_poly.entity_id
_entity_poly.type
_entity_poly.pdbx_seq_one_letter_code
_entity_poly.pdbx_strand_id
1 'polypeptide(L)' 'VNSSPDLKRGFCPGCGTTMFSRRDSAGIIGVTSGSLDAPSVFKPQMHMWTASKQPWVQLDDGLPQFEGAPPPN' A
#
# COMPACT_ATOMS: atom_id res chain seq x y z
N VAL A 1 15.91 2.05 -0.29
CA VAL A 1 15.71 2.67 1.04
C VAL A 1 14.66 1.88 1.79
N ASN A 2 14.99 1.36 2.97
CA ASN A 2 14.03 0.63 3.81
C ASN A 2 13.69 1.51 5.01
N SER A 3 12.40 1.80 5.21
CA SER A 3 11.91 2.58 6.34
C SER A 3 11.79 1.74 7.62
N SER A 4 11.89 0.42 7.53
CA SER A 4 12.01 -0.51 8.65
C SER A 4 12.80 -1.76 8.26
N PRO A 5 13.45 -2.47 9.20
CA PRO A 5 14.24 -3.67 8.90
C PRO A 5 13.45 -4.80 8.23
N ASP A 6 12.17 -4.92 8.60
CA ASP A 6 11.27 -5.99 8.16
C ASP A 6 10.51 -5.68 6.86
N LEU A 7 10.53 -4.43 6.39
CA LEU A 7 9.85 -4.02 5.16
C LEU A 7 10.87 -3.70 4.07
N LYS A 8 10.93 -4.57 3.05
CA LYS A 8 11.73 -4.36 1.85
C LYS A 8 10.87 -3.71 0.77
N ARG A 9 11.42 -2.73 0.06
CA ARG A 9 10.73 -2.07 -1.08
C ARG A 9 11.56 -2.21 -2.35
N GLY A 10 10.90 -2.58 -3.44
CA GLY A 10 11.47 -2.63 -4.78
C GLY A 10 11.07 -1.41 -5.61
N PHE A 11 12.01 -0.89 -6.39
CA PHE A 11 11.82 0.30 -7.23
C PHE A 11 12.31 0.04 -8.65
N CYS A 12 11.68 0.69 -9.64
CA CYS A 12 12.17 0.67 -11.02
C CYS A 12 13.51 1.42 -11.11
N PRO A 13 14.58 0.82 -11.66
CA PRO A 13 15.89 1.48 -11.74
C PRO A 13 15.92 2.65 -12.73
N GLY A 14 14.98 2.71 -13.68
CA GLY A 14 14.93 3.78 -14.68
C GLY A 14 14.21 5.04 -14.19
N CYS A 15 13.15 4.90 -13.39
CA CYS A 15 12.30 6.04 -12.99
C CYS A 15 12.04 6.17 -11.48
N GLY A 16 12.50 5.22 -10.66
CA GLY A 16 12.31 5.25 -9.21
C GLY A 16 10.91 4.92 -8.70
N THR A 17 9.97 4.54 -9.58
CA THR A 17 8.60 4.13 -9.17
C THR A 17 8.65 2.92 -8.25
N THR A 18 7.87 2.92 -7.16
CA THR A 18 7.74 1.76 -6.27
C THR A 18 6.98 0.65 -7.01
N MET A 19 7.57 -0.55 -7.08
CA MET A 19 6.95 -1.70 -7.76
C MET A 19 6.29 -2.66 -6.77
N PHE A 20 6.94 -2.90 -5.64
CA PHE A 20 6.43 -3.80 -4.61
C PHE A 20 6.98 -3.44 -3.22
N SER A 21 6.30 -3.96 -2.20
CA SER A 21 6.84 -4.08 -0.85
C SER A 21 6.69 -5.52 -0.37
N ARG A 22 7.66 -6.00 0.40
CA ARG A 22 7.69 -7.36 0.93
C ARG A 22 7.95 -7.32 2.42
N ARG A 23 7.12 -8.03 3.17
CA ARG A 23 7.28 -8.22 4.61
C ARG A 23 7.56 -9.69 4.87
N ASP A 24 8.83 -10.02 5.10
CA ASP A 24 9.27 -11.40 5.25
C ASP A 24 8.64 -12.08 6.48
N SER A 25 8.49 -11.34 7.59
CA SER A 25 7.85 -11.84 8.81
C SER A 25 6.39 -12.29 8.62
N ALA A 26 5.69 -11.71 7.66
CA ALA A 26 4.28 -12.00 7.39
C ALA A 26 4.07 -12.92 6.19
N GLY A 27 5.13 -13.22 5.41
CA GLY A 27 5.01 -13.96 4.16
C GLY A 27 4.17 -13.25 3.09
N ILE A 28 4.06 -11.92 3.15
CA ILE A 28 3.20 -11.12 2.26
C ILE A 28 4.05 -10.22 1.35
N ILE A 29 3.61 -10.11 0.09
CA ILE A 29 4.09 -9.13 -0.89
C ILE A 29 2.92 -8.24 -1.30
N GLY A 30 3.08 -6.93 -1.17
CA GLY A 30 2.20 -5.92 -1.73
C GLY A 30 2.74 -5.43 -3.08
N VAL A 31 1.89 -5.39 -4.10
CA VAL A 31 2.24 -4.89 -5.44
C VAL A 31 1.62 -3.52 -5.63
N THR A 32 2.37 -2.57 -6.20
CA THR A 32 1.84 -1.24 -6.53
C THR A 32 0.86 -1.36 -7.69
N SER A 33 -0.44 -1.24 -7.45
CA SER A 33 -1.46 -1.41 -8.50
C SER A 33 -1.24 -0.50 -9.72
N GLY A 34 -0.82 0.74 -9.50
CA GLY A 34 -0.57 1.71 -10.58
C GLY A 34 0.59 1.38 -11.52
N SER A 35 1.41 0.36 -11.22
CA SER A 35 2.46 -0.11 -12.13
C SER A 35 2.02 -1.24 -13.05
N LEU A 36 0.77 -1.71 -12.95
CA LEU A 36 0.20 -2.73 -13.81
C LEU A 36 -0.31 -2.12 -15.13
N ASP A 37 -0.35 -2.93 -16.18
CA ASP A 37 -0.88 -2.50 -17.50
C ASP A 37 -2.38 -2.15 -17.44
N ALA A 38 -3.13 -2.84 -16.58
CA ALA A 38 -4.57 -2.64 -16.38
C ALA A 38 -4.89 -2.48 -14.88
N PRO A 39 -4.59 -1.33 -14.25
CA PRO A 39 -4.73 -1.15 -12.80
C PRO A 39 -6.20 -1.15 -12.35
N SER A 40 -7.13 -0.79 -13.23
CA SER A 40 -8.57 -0.68 -12.95
C SER A 40 -9.26 -2.02 -12.65
N VAL A 41 -8.60 -3.16 -12.92
CA VAL A 41 -9.14 -4.49 -12.57
C VAL A 41 -9.18 -4.71 -11.05
N PHE A 42 -8.38 -3.95 -10.29
CA PHE A 42 -8.38 -3.97 -8.84
C PHE A 42 -9.04 -2.69 -8.30
N LYS A 43 -10.06 -2.85 -7.46
CA LYS A 43 -10.69 -1.75 -6.73
C LYS A 43 -10.20 -1.77 -5.28
N PRO A 44 -10.04 -0.59 -4.62
CA PRO A 44 -9.78 -0.54 -3.19
C PRO A 44 -10.86 -1.32 -2.43
N GLN A 45 -10.44 -2.03 -1.39
CA GLN A 45 -11.36 -2.76 -0.49
C GLN A 45 -11.35 -2.18 0.93
N MET A 46 -10.34 -1.37 1.26
CA MET A 46 -10.17 -0.70 2.55
C MET A 46 -9.10 0.39 2.44
N HIS A 47 -9.10 1.30 3.42
CA HIS A 47 -8.07 2.29 3.65
C HIS A 47 -7.36 1.99 4.97
N MET A 48 -6.04 1.90 4.96
CA MET A 48 -5.23 1.61 6.15
C MET A 48 -4.21 2.73 6.38
N TRP A 49 -3.78 2.91 7.63
CA TRP A 49 -2.93 4.02 8.08
C TRP A 49 -3.58 5.41 7.91
N THR A 50 -4.91 5.50 8.06
CA THR A 50 -5.64 6.76 7.86
C THR A 50 -5.28 7.84 8.87
N ALA A 51 -4.69 7.49 10.03
CA ALA A 51 -4.16 8.47 10.97
C ALA A 51 -3.03 9.34 10.38
N SER A 52 -2.34 8.84 9.34
CA SER A 52 -1.29 9.58 8.62
C SER A 52 -1.81 10.29 7.35
N LYS A 53 -3.12 10.25 7.07
CA LYS A 53 -3.68 10.89 5.89
C LYS A 53 -3.51 12.41 5.98
N GLN A 54 -3.24 13.05 4.85
CA GLN A 54 -3.20 14.51 4.82
C GLN A 54 -4.60 15.09 5.00
N PRO A 55 -4.75 16.28 5.62
CA PRO A 55 -6.08 16.86 5.90
C PRO A 55 -6.96 17.06 4.66
N TRP A 56 -6.36 17.25 3.48
CA TRP A 56 -7.08 17.40 2.21
C TRP A 56 -7.52 16.08 1.56
N VAL A 57 -7.15 14.92 2.10
CA VAL A 57 -7.55 13.61 1.58
C VAL A 57 -8.91 13.22 2.16
N GLN A 58 -9.91 13.20 1.29
CA GLN A 58 -11.26 12.70 1.59
C GLN A 58 -11.40 11.24 1.12
N LEU A 59 -12.05 10.41 1.93
CA LEU A 59 -12.23 8.97 1.70
C LEU A 59 -13.72 8.65 1.83
N ASP A 60 -14.51 9.09 0.85
CA ASP A 60 -15.98 9.12 0.90
C ASP A 60 -16.63 7.94 0.16
N ASP A 61 -15.87 6.88 -0.10
CA ASP A 61 -16.30 5.69 -0.84
C ASP A 61 -17.05 4.65 0.01
N GLY A 62 -17.18 4.90 1.32
CA GLY A 62 -17.87 4.00 2.26
C GLY A 62 -17.09 2.72 2.59
N LEU A 63 -15.83 2.59 2.15
CA LEU A 63 -15.01 1.41 2.46
C LEU A 63 -14.50 1.44 3.91
N PRO A 64 -14.17 0.27 4.49
CA PRO A 64 -13.52 0.19 5.81
C PRO A 64 -12.28 1.08 5.90
N GLN A 65 -12.16 1.83 7.00
CA GLN A 65 -11.04 2.75 7.26
C GLN A 65 -10.38 2.40 8.59
N PHE A 66 -9.06 2.21 8.57
CA PHE A 66 -8.26 1.84 9.73
C PHE A 66 -7.15 2.87 9.96
N GLU A 67 -7.06 3.38 11.20
CA GLU A 67 -6.03 4.35 11.59
C GLU A 67 -4.60 3.79 11.46
N GLY A 68 -4.44 2.46 11.54
CA GLY A 68 -3.19 1.74 11.39
C GLY A 68 -3.33 0.51 10.49
N ALA A 69 -2.66 -0.59 10.86
CA ALA A 69 -2.85 -1.87 10.18
C ALA A 69 -4.27 -2.43 10.42
N PRO A 70 -4.89 -3.10 9.43
CA PRO A 70 -6.17 -3.76 9.62
C PRO A 70 -6.04 -4.93 10.63
N PRO A 71 -7.13 -5.31 11.32
CA PRO A 71 -7.12 -6.48 12.19
C PRO A 71 -6.78 -7.75 11.40
N PRO A 72 -6.14 -8.75 12.02
CA PRO A 72 -5.95 -10.05 11.40
C PRO A 72 -7.31 -10.68 11.08
N ASN A 73 -7.37 -11.44 9.98
CA ASN A 73 -8.54 -12.24 9.59
C ASN A 73 -8.84 -13.35 10.60
#